data_AF-A0AAV4E7E4-F1
#
_entry.id   AF-A0AAV4E7E4-F1
#
_cell.length_a   1.000
_cell.length_b   1.000
_cell.length_c   1.000
_cell.angle_alpha   90.00
_cell.angle_beta   90.00
_cell.angle_gamma   90.00
#
_symmetry.space_group_name_H-M   'P 1'
#
loop_
_entity.id
_entity.type
_entity.pdbx_description
1 polymer ?
#
loop_
_entity_poly.entity_id
_entity_poly.type
_entity_poly.pdbx_seq_one_letter_code
_entity_poly.pdbx_strand_id
1 'polypeptide(L)'
;MNEDVTQHEDIDIALDTEPKLKQTYETYLALHDALIVKKHPAELANLLATYEPNGTAMDMTIATLKRYKVAVLAAVTSPYSNGPIEGINRLIKSLKRSCFGFKN
;
A
#
# COMPACT_ATOMS: atom_id res chain seq x y z
N MET A 1 2.70 17.26 -36.18
CA MET A 1 3.06 17.73 -34.82
C MET A 1 2.89 16.52 -33.94
N ASN A 2 3.99 15.90 -33.50
CA ASN A 2 3.89 14.84 -32.50
C ASN A 2 3.58 15.55 -31.18
N GLU A 3 2.37 15.38 -30.66
CA GLU A 3 2.10 15.69 -29.26
C GLU A 3 3.01 14.78 -28.44
N ASP A 4 3.92 15.39 -27.68
CA ASP A 4 4.68 14.67 -26.67
C ASP A 4 3.68 14.26 -25.58
N VAL A 5 3.21 13.02 -25.68
CA VAL A 5 2.36 12.38 -24.67
C VAL A 5 3.11 12.36 -23.35
N THR A 6 2.46 12.77 -22.27
CA THR A 6 3.10 12.74 -20.94
C THR A 6 3.20 11.29 -20.45
N GLN A 7 4.18 10.98 -19.58
CA GLN A 7 4.35 9.61 -19.05
C GLN A 7 3.08 9.05 -18.38
N HIS A 8 2.20 9.92 -17.88
CA HIS A 8 0.92 9.51 -17.29
C HIS A 8 -0.08 9.08 -18.38
N GLU A 9 -0.18 9.85 -19.45
CA GLU A 9 -1.06 9.54 -20.59
C GLU A 9 -0.61 8.26 -21.33
N ASP A 10 0.70 8.01 -21.45
CA ASP A 10 1.21 6.75 -22.01
C ASP A 10 0.79 5.54 -21.17
N ILE A 11 0.87 5.66 -19.84
CA ILE A 11 0.44 4.61 -18.91
C ILE A 11 -1.08 4.40 -19.01
N ASP A 12 -1.86 5.47 -19.09
CA ASP A 12 -3.31 5.39 -19.20
C ASP A 12 -3.74 4.71 -20.51
N ILE A 13 -3.12 5.08 -21.65
CA ILE A 13 -3.36 4.43 -22.95
C ILE A 13 -3.04 2.94 -22.88
N ALA A 14 -1.93 2.57 -22.22
CA ALA A 14 -1.56 1.16 -22.06
C ALA A 14 -2.55 0.40 -21.16
N LEU A 15 -2.98 1.01 -20.06
CA LEU A 15 -3.88 0.41 -19.08
C LEU A 15 -5.33 0.30 -19.59
N ASP A 16 -5.75 1.16 -20.51
CA ASP A 16 -7.08 1.10 -21.14
C ASP A 16 -7.32 -0.21 -21.90
N THR A 17 -6.25 -0.91 -22.29
CA THR A 17 -6.36 -2.24 -22.91
C THR A 17 -6.83 -3.33 -21.94
N GLU A 18 -6.62 -3.14 -20.62
CA GLU A 18 -6.88 -4.13 -19.57
C GLU A 18 -7.58 -3.51 -18.35
N PRO A 19 -8.93 -3.44 -18.34
CA PRO A 19 -9.70 -2.71 -17.34
C PRO A 19 -9.45 -3.12 -15.89
N LYS A 20 -9.19 -4.41 -15.64
CA LYS A 20 -8.88 -4.92 -14.29
C LYS A 20 -7.53 -4.42 -13.78
N LEU A 21 -6.55 -4.33 -14.67
CA LEU A 21 -5.23 -3.82 -14.34
C LEU A 21 -5.30 -2.33 -14.08
N LYS A 22 -6.04 -1.58 -14.91
CA LYS A 22 -6.29 -0.15 -14.72
C LYS A 22 -6.90 0.15 -13.36
N GLN A 23 -8.02 -0.49 -13.02
CA GLN A 23 -8.68 -0.31 -11.73
C GLN A 23 -7.76 -0.66 -10.55
N THR A 24 -6.97 -1.73 -10.67
CA THR A 24 -6.00 -2.13 -9.62
C THR A 24 -4.93 -1.06 -9.41
N TYR A 25 -4.41 -0.51 -10.50
CA TYR A 25 -3.39 0.53 -10.47
C TYR A 25 -3.91 1.84 -9.88
N GLU A 26 -5.08 2.30 -10.32
CA GLU A 26 -5.74 3.49 -9.78
C GLU A 26 -6.08 3.34 -8.30
N THR A 27 -6.59 2.16 -7.90
CA THR A 27 -6.86 1.86 -6.48
C THR A 27 -5.58 1.93 -5.65
N TYR A 28 -4.47 1.39 -6.16
CA TYR A 28 -3.17 1.48 -5.51
C TYR A 28 -2.71 2.93 -5.34
N LEU A 29 -2.80 3.74 -6.39
CA LEU A 29 -2.42 5.16 -6.33
C LEU A 29 -3.27 5.92 -5.31
N ALA A 30 -4.58 5.72 -5.31
CA ALA A 30 -5.49 6.35 -4.36
C ALA A 30 -5.19 5.92 -2.91
N LEU A 31 -4.89 4.64 -2.68
CA LEU A 31 -4.46 4.16 -1.37
C LEU A 31 -3.14 4.79 -0.94
N HIS A 32 -2.14 4.85 -1.84
CA HIS A 32 -0.83 5.42 -1.55
C HIS A 32 -0.94 6.90 -1.18
N ASP A 33 -1.71 7.67 -1.95
CA ASP A 33 -1.93 9.09 -1.72
C ASP A 33 -2.61 9.33 -0.35
N ALA A 34 -3.69 8.60 -0.06
CA ALA A 34 -4.42 8.73 1.20
C ALA A 34 -3.60 8.28 2.42
N LEU A 35 -2.78 7.23 2.29
CA LEU A 35 -1.99 6.66 3.39
C LEU A 35 -0.68 7.40 3.65
N ILE A 36 0.04 7.79 2.60
CA ILE A 36 1.46 8.18 2.70
C ILE A 36 1.65 9.67 2.42
N VAL A 37 1.03 10.17 1.35
CA VAL A 37 1.25 11.55 0.87
C VAL A 37 0.43 12.53 1.69
N LYS A 38 -0.90 12.39 1.66
CA LYS A 38 -1.83 13.29 2.37
C LYS A 38 -2.02 12.91 3.83
N LYS A 39 -1.88 11.62 4.17
CA LYS A 39 -2.21 11.07 5.48
C LYS A 39 -3.61 11.46 5.95
N HIS A 40 -4.60 11.32 5.06
CA HIS A 40 -5.96 11.80 5.29
C HIS A 40 -6.91 10.64 5.62
N PRO A 41 -7.24 10.40 6.91
CA PRO A 41 -8.01 9.22 7.32
C PRO A 41 -9.43 9.20 6.75
N ALA A 42 -10.08 10.36 6.58
CA ALA A 42 -11.42 10.41 6.01
C ALA A 42 -11.46 9.97 4.52
N GLU A 43 -10.48 10.40 3.71
CA GLU A 43 -10.36 9.99 2.31
C GLU A 43 -10.12 8.47 2.22
N LEU A 44 -9.24 7.93 3.06
CA LEU A 44 -9.02 6.49 3.15
C LEU A 44 -10.30 5.75 3.56
N ALA A 45 -11.04 6.26 4.55
CA ALA A 45 -12.28 5.63 4.99
C ALA A 45 -13.34 5.60 3.88
N ASN A 46 -13.41 6.66 3.06
CA ASN A 46 -14.29 6.73 1.91
C ASN A 46 -13.85 5.75 0.81
N LEU A 47 -12.57 5.76 0.44
CA LEU A 47 -12.00 4.85 -0.56
C LEU A 47 -12.25 3.39 -0.23
N LEU A 48 -12.06 3.01 1.05
CA LEU A 48 -12.39 1.66 1.50
C LEU A 48 -13.90 1.40 1.39
N ALA A 49 -14.76 2.35 1.75
CA ALA A 49 -16.21 2.17 1.70
C ALA A 49 -16.76 2.01 0.27
N THR A 50 -16.22 2.74 -0.69
CA THR A 50 -16.70 2.76 -2.09
C THR A 50 -16.00 1.76 -3.01
N TYR A 51 -15.03 1.01 -2.51
CA TYR A 51 -14.32 0.02 -3.32
C TYR A 51 -15.20 -1.17 -3.70
N GLU A 52 -15.30 -1.41 -5.01
CA GLU A 52 -15.98 -2.55 -5.63
C GLU A 52 -14.97 -3.63 -6.07
N PRO A 53 -15.08 -4.86 -5.55
CA PRO A 53 -14.21 -5.97 -5.91
C PRO A 53 -14.30 -6.36 -7.39
N ASN A 54 -13.18 -6.74 -8.00
CA ASN A 54 -13.11 -7.09 -9.43
C ASN A 54 -12.40 -8.43 -9.73
N GLY A 55 -12.16 -9.24 -8.70
CA GLY A 55 -11.50 -10.54 -8.81
C GLY A 55 -9.98 -10.44 -8.90
N THR A 56 -9.38 -9.36 -8.37
CA THR A 56 -7.93 -9.17 -8.34
C THR A 56 -7.36 -9.38 -6.95
N ALA A 57 -6.04 -9.49 -6.83
CA ALA A 57 -5.38 -9.56 -5.53
C ALA A 57 -5.63 -8.31 -4.65
N MET A 58 -6.02 -7.19 -5.26
CA MET A 58 -6.38 -5.96 -4.54
C MET A 58 -7.60 -6.15 -3.64
N ASP A 59 -8.54 -7.03 -4.03
CA ASP A 59 -9.72 -7.35 -3.23
C ASP A 59 -9.33 -7.84 -1.83
N MET A 60 -8.31 -8.70 -1.74
CA MET A 60 -7.81 -9.23 -0.48
C MET A 60 -7.13 -8.15 0.36
N THR A 61 -6.39 -7.26 -0.28
CA THR A 61 -5.76 -6.11 0.38
C THR A 61 -6.81 -5.20 0.98
N ILE A 62 -7.82 -4.80 0.20
CA ILE A 62 -8.92 -3.95 0.67
C ILE A 62 -9.73 -4.64 1.76
N ALA A 63 -10.01 -5.94 1.63
CA ALA A 63 -10.71 -6.71 2.67
C ALA A 63 -9.93 -6.70 3.99
N THR A 64 -8.60 -6.84 3.93
CA THR A 64 -7.73 -6.78 5.11
C THR A 64 -7.74 -5.39 5.74
N LEU A 65 -7.64 -4.34 4.92
CA LEU A 65 -7.71 -2.95 5.40
C LEU A 65 -9.08 -2.63 6.02
N LYS A 66 -10.18 -3.11 5.42
CA LYS A 66 -11.54 -3.02 5.99
C LYS A 66 -11.63 -3.73 7.33
N ARG A 67 -11.10 -4.96 7.44
CA ARG A 67 -11.10 -5.75 8.69
C ARG A 67 -10.40 -5.02 9.84
N TYR A 68 -9.29 -4.34 9.56
CA TYR A 68 -8.50 -3.62 10.55
C TYR A 68 -8.68 -2.10 10.48
N LYS A 69 -9.82 -1.61 9.94
CA LYS A 69 -10.07 -0.20 9.63
C LYS A 69 -9.74 0.75 10.77
N VAL A 70 -10.14 0.43 12.00
CA VAL A 70 -9.89 1.29 13.17
C VAL A 70 -8.38 1.50 13.39
N ALA A 71 -7.61 0.42 13.39
CA ALA A 71 -6.17 0.46 13.58
C ALA A 71 -5.46 1.18 12.41
N VAL A 72 -5.90 0.91 11.18
CA VAL A 72 -5.34 1.55 9.97
C VAL A 72 -5.58 3.06 10.01
N LEU A 73 -6.80 3.52 10.31
CA LEU A 73 -7.11 4.95 10.38
C LEU A 73 -6.33 5.65 11.49
N ALA A 74 -6.16 5.01 12.65
CA ALA A 74 -5.33 5.54 13.72
C ALA A 74 -3.84 5.62 13.31
N ALA A 75 -3.35 4.62 12.58
CA ALA A 75 -1.97 4.57 12.10
C ALA A 75 -1.65 5.70 11.10
N VAL A 76 -2.61 6.08 10.24
CA VAL A 76 -2.45 7.19 9.28
C VAL A 76 -2.09 8.51 9.95
N THR A 77 -2.74 8.80 11.09
CA THR A 77 -2.50 10.03 11.87
C THR A 77 -1.39 9.90 12.90
N SER A 78 -0.82 8.70 13.07
CA SER A 78 0.18 8.43 14.08
C SER A 78 1.50 9.15 13.75
N PRO A 79 2.13 9.83 14.73
CA PRO A 79 3.47 10.38 14.55
C PRO A 79 4.56 9.30 14.66
N TYR A 80 4.22 8.10 15.13
CA TYR A 80 5.17 7.03 15.37
C TYR A 80 5.44 6.23 14.10
N SER A 81 6.72 5.91 13.87
CA SER A 81 7.15 5.02 12.80
C SER A 81 7.43 3.62 13.33
N ASN A 82 7.33 2.62 12.45
CA ASN A 82 7.74 1.24 12.76
C ASN A 82 9.27 1.06 12.75
N GLY A 83 10.04 2.11 12.43
CA GLY A 83 11.49 2.05 12.26
C GLY A 83 12.24 1.44 13.46
N PRO A 84 11.97 1.85 14.71
CA PRO A 84 12.63 1.25 15.88
C PRO A 84 12.33 -0.25 16.03
N ILE A 85 11.07 -0.65 15.84
CA ILE A 85 10.65 -2.06 15.95
C ILE A 85 11.29 -2.89 14.84
N GLU A 86 11.32 -2.37 13.62
CA GLU A 86 11.98 -2.99 12.47
C GLU A 86 13.49 -3.11 12.67
N GLY A 87 14.12 -2.09 13.27
CA GLY A 87 15.54 -2.09 13.63
C GLY A 87 15.89 -3.20 14.61
N ILE A 88 15.11 -3.34 15.69
CA ILE A 88 15.27 -4.43 16.67
C ILE A 88 15.06 -5.79 15.98
N ASN A 89 14.02 -5.92 15.17
CA ASN A 89 13.75 -7.15 14.42
C ASN A 89 14.90 -7.52 13.46
N ARG A 90 15.54 -6.53 12.84
CA ARG A 90 16.74 -6.74 12.02
C ARG A 90 17.92 -7.19 12.85
N LEU A 91 18.16 -6.57 14.01
CA LEU A 91 19.24 -6.95 14.92
C LEU A 91 19.08 -8.39 15.41
N ILE A 92 17.89 -8.78 15.87
CA ILE A 92 17.59 -10.15 16.32
C ILE A 92 17.84 -11.15 15.20
N LYS A 93 17.38 -10.87 13.98
CA LYS A 93 17.60 -11.74 12.82
C LYS A 93 19.08 -11.85 12.48
N SER A 94 19.84 -10.76 12.59
CA SER A 94 21.30 -10.75 12.38
C SER A 94 22.01 -11.63 13.42
N LEU A 95 21.71 -11.43 14.70
CA LEU A 95 22.27 -12.22 15.80
C LEU A 95 21.96 -13.70 15.64
N LYS A 96 20.71 -14.06 15.35
CA LYS A 96 20.32 -15.47 15.11
C LYS A 96 21.10 -16.11 13.96
N ARG A 97 21.42 -15.35 12.92
CA ARG A 97 22.20 -15.83 11.77
C ARG A 97 23.69 -15.97 12.11
N SER A 98 24.28 -14.98 12.78
CA SER A 98 25.70 -14.97 13.13
C SER A 98 26.04 -15.95 14.26
N CYS A 99 25.12 -16.15 15.19
CA CYS A 99 25.29 -17.06 16.32
C CYS A 99 24.75 -18.47 16.03
N PHE A 100 24.36 -18.76 14.78
CA PHE A 100 23.91 -20.10 14.40
C PHE A 100 25.07 -21.10 14.56
N GLY A 101 24.90 -22.08 15.45
CA GLY A 101 25.93 -23.10 15.74
C GLY A 101 26.70 -22.88 17.04
N PHE A 102 26.56 -21.73 17.72
CA PHE A 102 26.99 -21.61 19.10
C PHE A 102 26.04 -22.44 19.97
N LYS A 103 26.58 -23.48 20.61
CA LYS A 103 25.90 -24.27 21.65
C LYS A 103 26.40 -23.79 23.01
N ASN A 104 25.53 -23.88 24.02
CA ASN A 104 25.92 -23.65 25.42
C ASN A 104 26.99 -24.66 25.86
#